data_AF-A0A2V5NSY4-F1
#
_entry.id   AF-A0A2V5NSY4-F1
#
_cell.length_a   1.000
_cell.length_b   1.000
_cell.length_c   1.000
_cell.angle_alpha   90.00
_cell.angle_beta   90.00
_cell.angle_gamma   90.00
#
_symmetry.space_group_name_H-M   'P 1'
#
loop_
_entity.id
_entity.type
_entity.pdbx_description
1 polymer ?
#
loop_
_entity_poly.entity_id
_entity_poly.type
_entity_poly.pdbx_seq_one_letter_code
_entity_poly.pdbx_strand_id
1 'polypeptide(L)'
;MQFLTIREISVFVAIVSCVASCSFSNAQQSPPTQTPEVAATPEVTAQPNPSWFSPDKRWEYHSSSQDEAKIVKAGTDQMVLDLAKALDSANESCFGCDEAKLSWAPDSKRFALNYGRGRSHQTALFQLQGDEWKALKSPNDDVNEILNKTIKRGLSKKTHLRLIWETVKVHQWVDSNTAILYGGLEVDEAFGAHFLLTLKFDEAGNWKIIKTQRLSLKEAEKL
;
A
#
# COMPACT_ATOMS: atom_id res chain seq x y z
N MET A 1 -34.69 -8.44 35.93
CA MET A 1 -33.53 -8.80 35.08
C MET A 1 -32.74 -7.53 34.84
N GLN A 2 -31.88 -7.22 35.80
CA GLN A 2 -30.41 -7.20 35.67
C GLN A 2 -29.90 -5.94 34.96
N PHE A 3 -29.74 -4.89 35.79
CA PHE A 3 -28.81 -3.81 35.56
C PHE A 3 -27.39 -4.34 35.75
N LEU A 4 -26.46 -3.97 34.87
CA LEU A 4 -25.04 -4.25 35.04
C LEU A 4 -24.27 -2.93 35.06
N THR A 5 -23.93 -2.55 36.29
CA THR A 5 -22.94 -1.56 36.73
C THR A 5 -21.57 -1.83 36.11
N ILE A 6 -20.94 -0.79 35.56
CA ILE A 6 -19.50 -0.78 35.26
C ILE A 6 -18.84 0.12 36.31
N ARG A 7 -18.03 -0.51 37.16
CA ARG A 7 -17.16 0.13 38.16
C ARG A 7 -15.92 0.70 37.48
N GLU A 8 -15.53 1.88 37.94
CA GLU A 8 -14.29 2.57 37.58
C GLU A 8 -13.04 1.71 37.80
N ILE A 9 -12.10 1.80 36.87
CA ILE A 9 -10.78 1.18 36.98
C ILE A 9 -9.84 2.22 37.61
N SER A 10 -9.37 1.93 38.82
CA SER A 10 -8.37 2.72 39.54
C SER A 10 -6.99 2.63 38.86
N VAL A 11 -6.37 3.79 38.68
CA VAL A 11 -4.99 3.96 38.21
C VAL A 11 -4.03 3.59 39.34
N PHE A 12 -3.12 2.64 39.11
CA PHE A 12 -1.97 2.40 39.98
C PHE A 12 -0.71 3.00 39.35
N VAL A 13 -0.22 4.09 39.95
CA VAL A 13 1.13 4.61 39.75
C VAL A 13 2.05 3.88 40.73
N ALA A 14 3.01 3.12 40.21
CA ALA A 14 4.09 2.56 41.01
C ALA A 14 5.39 3.26 40.63
N ILE A 15 5.87 4.13 41.52
CA ILE A 15 7.23 4.64 41.55
C ILE A 15 8.01 3.75 42.51
N VAL A 16 9.07 3.08 42.04
CA VAL A 16 10.08 2.49 42.93
C VAL A 16 11.48 2.82 42.41
N SER A 17 12.30 3.17 43.39
CA SER A 17 13.53 3.93 43.43
C SER A 17 14.77 3.17 42.96
N CYS A 18 15.75 3.95 42.47
CA CYS A 18 17.13 3.53 42.24
C CYS A 18 17.78 2.96 43.52
N VAL A 19 18.53 1.87 43.35
CA VAL A 19 19.59 1.49 44.29
C VAL A 19 20.87 1.31 43.47
N ALA A 20 21.84 2.18 43.74
CA ALA A 20 23.21 2.05 43.27
C ALA A 20 23.95 1.02 44.14
N SER A 21 24.66 0.09 43.50
CA SER A 21 25.73 -0.68 44.15
C SER A 21 26.84 -0.94 43.13
N CYS A 22 28.07 -0.63 43.54
CA CYS A 22 29.26 -0.70 42.72
C CYS A 22 29.88 -2.11 42.72
N SER A 23 30.37 -2.48 41.53
CA SER A 23 31.60 -3.25 41.22
C SER A 23 31.85 -4.61 41.88
N PHE A 24 31.98 -5.65 41.04
CA PHE A 24 33.21 -6.46 40.94
C PHE A 24 33.43 -6.90 39.49
N SER A 25 34.70 -6.83 39.09
CA SER A 25 35.25 -7.20 37.79
C SER A 25 35.28 -8.73 37.65
N ASN A 26 34.81 -9.26 36.51
CA ASN A 26 35.23 -10.58 36.04
C ASN A 26 35.21 -10.58 34.51
N ALA A 27 36.39 -10.75 33.93
CA ALA A 27 36.58 -10.94 32.50
C ALA A 27 36.08 -12.35 32.13
N GLN A 28 35.02 -12.44 31.34
CA GLN A 28 34.70 -13.66 30.61
C GLN A 28 34.05 -13.29 29.27
N GLN A 29 34.66 -13.76 28.18
CA GLN A 29 34.26 -13.49 26.79
C GLN A 29 32.82 -13.94 26.52
N SER A 30 31.98 -13.02 26.05
CA SER A 30 30.65 -13.32 25.52
C SER A 30 30.73 -13.76 24.05
N PRO A 31 29.93 -14.73 23.59
CA PRO A 31 29.79 -15.08 22.17
C PRO A 31 29.20 -13.93 21.35
N PRO A 32 29.35 -13.93 20.01
CA PRO A 32 28.95 -12.80 19.18
C PRO A 32 27.45 -12.54 19.31
N THR A 33 27.13 -11.30 19.69
CA THR A 33 25.79 -10.73 19.66
C THR A 33 25.23 -10.86 18.24
N GLN A 34 24.23 -11.74 18.07
CA GLN A 34 23.28 -11.61 16.97
C GLN A 34 22.49 -10.33 17.23
N THR A 35 22.87 -9.27 16.52
CA THR A 35 22.03 -8.07 16.36
C THR A 35 20.67 -8.53 15.84
N PRO A 36 19.55 -8.23 16.53
CA PRO A 36 18.24 -8.43 15.94
C PRO A 36 18.18 -7.56 14.68
N GLU A 37 17.97 -8.20 13.54
CA GLU A 37 17.63 -7.55 12.29
C GLU A 37 16.44 -6.61 12.55
N VAL A 38 16.74 -5.32 12.68
CA VAL A 38 15.73 -4.28 12.80
C VAL A 38 14.93 -4.34 11.52
N ALA A 39 13.74 -4.93 11.58
CA ALA A 39 12.78 -4.95 10.50
C ALA A 39 12.59 -3.51 10.03
N ALA A 40 13.16 -3.17 8.87
CA ALA A 40 13.23 -1.82 8.35
C ALA A 40 11.84 -1.18 8.40
N THR A 41 11.74 -0.03 9.06
CA THR A 41 10.61 0.87 8.92
C THR A 41 10.51 1.22 7.43
N PRO A 42 9.33 1.14 6.79
CA PRO A 42 9.18 1.56 5.41
C PRO A 42 9.51 3.04 5.38
N GLU A 43 10.59 3.40 4.69
CA GLU A 43 11.04 4.77 4.61
C GLU A 43 10.08 5.53 3.69
N VAL A 44 9.64 6.72 4.13
CA VAL A 44 8.82 7.63 3.33
C VAL A 44 9.75 8.32 2.33
N THR A 45 9.96 7.69 1.19
CA THR A 45 10.73 8.23 0.06
C THR A 45 9.79 8.77 -1.01
N ALA A 46 10.22 9.76 -1.79
CA ALA A 46 9.47 10.23 -2.96
C ALA A 46 9.22 9.07 -3.94
N GLN A 47 8.09 9.11 -4.65
CA GLN A 47 7.74 8.07 -5.61
C GLN A 47 8.81 8.00 -6.72
N PRO A 48 9.32 6.80 -7.07
CA PRO A 48 10.22 6.67 -8.22
C PRO A 48 9.51 7.10 -9.51
N ASN A 49 10.27 7.70 -10.43
CA ASN A 49 9.73 8.12 -11.72
C ASN A 49 9.18 6.90 -12.49
N PRO A 50 7.95 6.96 -13.03
CA PRO A 50 7.40 5.87 -13.80
C PRO A 50 8.23 5.64 -15.06
N SER A 51 8.59 4.38 -15.32
CA SER A 51 9.27 3.94 -16.54
C SER A 51 8.26 3.27 -17.46
N TRP A 52 8.26 3.67 -18.73
CA TRP A 52 7.46 3.01 -19.76
C TRP A 52 7.93 1.57 -19.99
N PHE A 53 9.23 1.30 -19.85
CA PHE A 53 9.79 -0.03 -20.02
C PHE A 53 9.86 -0.80 -18.71
N SER A 54 9.60 -2.11 -18.78
CA SER A 54 9.94 -3.02 -17.70
C SER A 54 11.45 -3.01 -17.41
N PRO A 55 11.89 -3.34 -16.18
CA PRO A 55 13.31 -3.38 -15.82
C PRO A 55 14.18 -4.24 -16.76
N ASP A 56 13.64 -5.36 -17.24
CA ASP A 56 14.31 -6.26 -18.20
C ASP A 56 14.14 -5.83 -19.67
N LYS A 57 13.42 -4.73 -19.92
CA LYS A 57 13.14 -4.13 -21.23
C LYS A 57 12.41 -5.06 -22.21
N ARG A 58 11.71 -6.09 -21.72
CA ARG A 58 10.89 -6.97 -22.57
C ARG A 58 9.50 -6.40 -22.84
N TRP A 59 9.01 -5.54 -21.94
CA TRP A 59 7.66 -4.99 -22.00
C TRP A 59 7.69 -3.47 -22.04
N GLU A 60 6.74 -2.90 -22.76
CA GLU A 60 6.57 -1.46 -22.88
C GLU A 60 5.10 -1.10 -22.63
N TYR A 61 4.88 -0.14 -21.74
CA TYR A 61 3.58 0.46 -21.46
C TYR A 61 3.32 1.58 -22.46
N HIS A 62 2.20 1.51 -23.16
CA HIS A 62 1.72 2.59 -24.03
C HIS A 62 0.45 3.18 -23.43
N SER A 63 0.47 4.50 -23.27
CA SER A 63 -0.69 5.31 -22.90
C SER A 63 -0.69 6.56 -23.76
N SER A 64 -1.66 6.68 -24.67
CA SER A 64 -1.89 7.92 -25.40
C SER A 64 -3.38 8.20 -25.46
N SER A 65 -3.77 9.46 -25.58
CA SER A 65 -5.20 9.83 -25.66
C SER A 65 -5.93 9.26 -26.88
N GLN A 66 -5.21 8.67 -27.85
CA GLN A 66 -5.77 8.04 -29.05
C GLN A 66 -5.71 6.51 -29.01
N ASP A 67 -4.83 5.92 -28.19
CA ASP A 67 -4.65 4.47 -28.04
C ASP A 67 -5.03 4.05 -26.62
N GLU A 68 -5.92 3.05 -26.51
CA GLU A 68 -6.24 2.41 -25.22
C GLU A 68 -4.96 1.95 -24.50
N ALA A 69 -4.90 2.18 -23.19
CA ALA A 69 -3.77 1.82 -22.36
C ALA A 69 -3.43 0.32 -22.52
N LYS A 70 -2.18 0.00 -22.89
CA LYS A 70 -1.79 -1.36 -23.28
C LYS A 70 -0.35 -1.70 -22.90
N ILE A 71 -0.06 -2.99 -22.78
CA ILE A 71 1.30 -3.52 -22.71
C ILE A 71 1.64 -4.20 -24.04
N VAL A 72 2.78 -3.83 -24.60
CA VAL A 72 3.33 -4.43 -25.83
C VAL A 72 4.68 -5.09 -25.55
N LYS A 73 5.10 -6.00 -26.43
CA LYS A 73 6.50 -6.45 -26.46
C LYS A 73 7.39 -5.31 -26.93
N ALA A 74 8.42 -4.99 -26.15
CA ALA A 74 9.30 -3.86 -26.43
C ALA A 74 9.93 -3.97 -27.83
N GLY A 75 9.97 -2.84 -28.54
CA GLY A 75 10.50 -2.77 -29.90
C GLY A 75 9.60 -3.40 -30.97
N THR A 76 8.34 -3.69 -30.64
CA THR A 76 7.33 -4.22 -31.57
C THR A 76 5.97 -3.59 -31.29
N ASP A 77 5.02 -3.75 -32.23
CA ASP A 77 3.62 -3.36 -32.02
C ASP A 77 2.76 -4.52 -31.49
N GLN A 78 3.37 -5.64 -31.07
CA GLN A 78 2.63 -6.80 -30.58
C GLN A 78 2.08 -6.53 -29.18
N MET A 79 0.79 -6.21 -29.12
CA MET A 79 0.03 -6.12 -27.87
C MET A 79 -0.07 -7.48 -27.17
N VAL A 80 0.27 -7.49 -25.89
CA VAL A 80 0.16 -8.67 -25.01
C VAL A 80 -0.84 -8.48 -23.87
N LEU A 81 -1.25 -7.24 -23.62
CA LEU A 81 -2.31 -6.94 -22.67
C LEU A 81 -3.02 -5.64 -23.07
N ASP A 82 -4.34 -5.73 -23.18
CA ASP A 82 -5.26 -4.60 -23.26
C ASP A 82 -5.75 -4.32 -21.83
N LEU A 83 -5.36 -3.17 -21.26
CA LEU A 83 -5.63 -2.90 -19.85
C LEU A 83 -7.11 -2.59 -19.60
N ALA A 84 -7.80 -1.94 -20.54
CA ALA A 84 -9.22 -1.64 -20.39
C ALA A 84 -10.06 -2.92 -20.35
N LYS A 85 -9.79 -3.86 -21.28
CA LYS A 85 -10.46 -5.17 -21.30
C LYS A 85 -10.11 -6.02 -20.09
N ALA A 86 -8.86 -5.96 -19.63
CA ALA A 86 -8.42 -6.74 -18.48
C ALA A 86 -9.09 -6.26 -17.18
N LEU A 87 -9.27 -4.94 -17.00
CA LEU A 87 -10.01 -4.36 -15.89
C LEU A 87 -11.50 -4.73 -15.95
N ASP A 88 -12.13 -4.60 -17.11
CA ASP A 88 -13.55 -4.97 -17.28
C ASP A 88 -13.79 -6.45 -16.92
N SER A 89 -12.87 -7.33 -17.35
CA SER A 89 -12.90 -8.76 -17.00
C SER A 89 -12.70 -9.03 -15.49
N ALA A 90 -12.06 -8.10 -14.77
CA ALA A 90 -11.91 -8.15 -13.32
C ALA A 90 -13.10 -7.50 -12.57
N ASN A 91 -14.15 -7.06 -13.28
CA ASN A 91 -15.25 -6.23 -12.76
C ASN A 91 -14.77 -4.87 -12.23
N GLU A 92 -13.68 -4.35 -12.78
CA GLU A 92 -13.14 -3.03 -12.51
C GLU A 92 -13.41 -2.10 -13.70
N SER A 93 -13.63 -0.81 -13.44
CA SER A 93 -13.84 0.16 -14.51
C SER A 93 -12.58 0.97 -14.76
N CYS A 94 -12.21 1.17 -16.03
CA CYS A 94 -11.07 1.99 -16.42
C CYS A 94 -11.35 3.51 -16.32
N PHE A 95 -11.95 3.95 -15.20
CA PHE A 95 -12.28 5.36 -14.99
C PHE A 95 -11.00 6.17 -14.73
N GLY A 96 -10.66 7.09 -15.64
CA GLY A 96 -9.43 7.90 -15.53
C GLY A 96 -8.15 7.17 -15.96
N CYS A 97 -8.26 6.19 -16.84
CA CYS A 97 -7.09 5.46 -17.36
C CYS A 97 -6.21 6.29 -18.31
N ASP A 98 -6.73 7.40 -18.83
CA ASP A 98 -5.97 8.40 -19.59
C ASP A 98 -4.88 9.09 -18.74
N GLU A 99 -5.05 9.11 -17.42
CA GLU A 99 -4.08 9.64 -16.45
C GLU A 99 -3.29 8.51 -15.73
N ALA A 100 -3.43 7.26 -16.20
CA ALA A 100 -2.85 6.11 -15.51
C ALA A 100 -1.32 6.12 -15.53
N LYS A 101 -0.74 5.65 -14.43
CA LYS A 101 0.69 5.48 -14.24
C LYS A 101 0.99 4.04 -13.88
N LEU A 102 1.93 3.45 -14.60
CA LEU A 102 2.36 2.08 -14.36
C LEU A 102 3.63 2.05 -13.49
N SER A 103 3.70 1.07 -12.59
CA SER A 103 4.85 0.80 -11.74
C SER A 103 5.26 -0.67 -11.82
N TRP A 104 6.45 -0.94 -12.35
CA TRP A 104 6.99 -2.29 -12.53
C TRP A 104 7.63 -2.84 -11.25
N ALA A 105 7.39 -4.12 -10.98
CA ALA A 105 8.20 -4.87 -10.02
C ALA A 105 9.61 -5.12 -10.60
N PRO A 106 10.67 -5.24 -9.76
CA PRO A 106 12.04 -5.36 -10.23
C PRO A 106 12.32 -6.56 -11.14
N ASP A 107 11.57 -7.66 -11.00
CA ASP A 107 11.71 -8.85 -11.84
C ASP A 107 10.95 -8.77 -13.18
N SER A 108 10.26 -7.67 -13.45
CA SER A 108 9.44 -7.48 -14.66
C SER A 108 8.30 -8.50 -14.82
N LYS A 109 7.93 -9.22 -13.76
CA LYS A 109 6.84 -10.21 -13.78
C LYS A 109 5.57 -9.71 -13.09
N ARG A 110 5.62 -8.54 -12.47
CA ARG A 110 4.45 -7.86 -11.92
C ARG A 110 4.51 -6.38 -12.24
N PHE A 111 3.33 -5.77 -12.29
CA PHE A 111 3.21 -4.32 -12.26
C PHE A 111 1.91 -3.92 -11.59
N ALA A 112 1.87 -2.65 -11.18
CA ALA A 112 0.68 -1.98 -10.72
C ALA A 112 0.29 -0.91 -11.72
N LEU A 113 -1.00 -0.82 -12.05
CA LEU A 113 -1.58 0.28 -12.79
C LEU A 113 -2.30 1.18 -11.79
N ASN A 114 -1.76 2.34 -11.51
CA ASN A 114 -2.43 3.38 -10.73
C ASN A 114 -3.25 4.25 -11.67
N TYR A 115 -4.56 4.31 -11.50
CA TYR A 115 -5.47 5.02 -12.39
C TYR A 115 -6.53 5.77 -11.58
N GLY A 116 -7.29 6.64 -12.23
CA GLY A 116 -8.30 7.45 -11.58
C GLY A 116 -8.31 8.87 -12.09
N ARG A 117 -9.32 9.64 -11.68
CA ARG A 117 -9.46 11.02 -12.09
C ARG A 117 -10.07 11.86 -10.98
N GLY A 118 -9.62 13.09 -10.86
CA GLY A 118 -10.18 14.05 -9.90
C GLY A 118 -9.90 13.64 -8.46
N ARG A 119 -10.93 13.23 -7.72
CA ARG A 119 -10.85 12.95 -6.26
C ARG A 119 -10.73 11.47 -5.92
N SER A 120 -10.70 10.59 -6.91
CA SER A 120 -10.74 9.13 -6.70
C SER A 120 -9.66 8.47 -7.53
N HIS A 121 -8.73 7.81 -6.85
CA HIS A 121 -7.62 7.07 -7.45
C HIS A 121 -7.56 5.65 -6.90
N GLN A 122 -7.30 4.71 -7.78
CA GLN A 122 -7.33 3.27 -7.56
C GLN A 122 -6.07 2.62 -8.12
N THR A 123 -5.87 1.36 -7.74
CA THR A 123 -4.80 0.55 -8.31
C THR A 123 -5.31 -0.82 -8.70
N ALA A 124 -4.81 -1.31 -9.83
CA ALA A 124 -4.96 -2.68 -10.27
C ALA A 124 -3.58 -3.35 -10.32
N LEU A 125 -3.55 -4.64 -10.01
CA LEU A 125 -2.32 -5.42 -9.91
C LEU A 125 -2.32 -6.50 -11.00
N PHE A 126 -1.18 -6.69 -11.65
CA PHE A 126 -1.01 -7.67 -12.70
C PHE A 126 0.21 -8.54 -12.47
N GLN A 127 0.13 -9.81 -12.87
CA GLN A 127 1.23 -10.77 -12.82
C GLN A 127 1.32 -11.55 -14.12
N LEU A 128 2.55 -11.74 -14.59
CA LEU A 128 2.86 -12.64 -15.69
C LEU A 128 2.83 -14.09 -15.17
N GLN A 129 1.90 -14.89 -15.68
CA GLN A 129 1.77 -16.31 -15.37
C GLN A 129 2.03 -17.12 -16.65
N GLY A 130 3.18 -17.77 -16.72
CA GLY A 130 3.68 -18.32 -17.98
C GLY A 130 3.97 -17.17 -18.96
N ASP A 131 3.27 -17.15 -20.09
CA ASP A 131 3.39 -16.13 -21.14
C ASP A 131 2.21 -15.14 -21.17
N GLU A 132 1.30 -15.21 -20.19
CA GLU A 132 0.09 -14.39 -20.16
C GLU A 132 0.05 -13.47 -18.94
N TRP A 133 -0.32 -12.21 -19.15
CA TRP A 133 -0.62 -11.29 -18.07
C TRP A 133 -2.01 -11.57 -17.49
N LYS A 134 -2.09 -11.69 -16.17
CA LYS A 134 -3.34 -11.89 -15.43
C LYS A 134 -3.54 -10.74 -14.43
N ALA A 135 -4.76 -10.22 -14.38
CA ALA A 135 -5.17 -9.35 -13.28
C ALA A 135 -5.24 -10.15 -11.99
N LEU A 136 -4.74 -9.56 -10.90
CA LEU A 136 -4.82 -10.10 -9.55
C LEU A 136 -5.99 -9.44 -8.80
N LYS A 137 -6.36 -9.99 -7.63
CA LYS A 137 -7.31 -9.33 -6.73
C LYS A 137 -6.84 -7.89 -6.46
N SER A 138 -7.69 -6.89 -6.70
CA SER A 138 -7.35 -5.51 -6.36
C SER A 138 -7.32 -5.28 -4.84
N PRO A 139 -6.37 -4.46 -4.33
CA PRO A 139 -6.31 -4.11 -2.92
C PRO A 139 -7.27 -2.99 -2.51
N ASN A 140 -8.00 -2.39 -3.46
CA ASN A 140 -8.83 -1.21 -3.22
C ASN A 140 -9.83 -1.41 -2.07
N ASP A 141 -10.60 -2.50 -2.09
CA ASP A 141 -11.62 -2.78 -1.07
C ASP A 141 -11.02 -3.03 0.32
N ASP A 142 -9.98 -3.86 0.40
CA ASP A 142 -9.31 -4.16 1.68
C ASP A 142 -8.69 -2.90 2.30
N VAL A 143 -8.08 -2.03 1.48
CA VAL A 143 -7.51 -0.76 1.94
C VAL A 143 -8.60 0.23 2.34
N ASN A 144 -9.66 0.34 1.53
CA ASN A 144 -10.80 1.21 1.84
C ASN A 144 -11.53 0.77 3.10
N GLU A 145 -11.60 -0.53 3.41
CA GLU A 145 -12.14 -1.02 4.67
C GLU A 145 -11.32 -0.51 5.87
N ILE A 146 -9.99 -0.54 5.78
CA ILE A 146 -9.07 -0.04 6.82
C ILE A 146 -9.26 1.47 7.02
N LEU A 147 -9.31 2.23 5.92
CA LEU A 147 -9.51 3.69 5.93
C LEU A 147 -10.86 4.05 6.57
N ASN A 148 -11.95 3.43 6.11
CA ASN A 148 -13.29 3.65 6.61
C ASN A 148 -13.44 3.31 8.10
N LYS A 149 -12.87 2.17 8.55
CA LYS A 149 -12.87 1.80 9.98
C LYS A 149 -12.14 2.84 10.84
N THR A 150 -11.09 3.45 10.31
CA THR A 150 -10.32 4.48 11.01
C THR A 150 -11.10 5.77 11.14
N ILE A 151 -11.75 6.25 10.08
CA ILE A 151 -12.53 7.49 10.09
C ILE A 151 -13.81 7.34 10.91
N LYS A 152 -14.51 6.19 10.80
CA LYS A 152 -15.77 5.97 11.53
C LYS A 152 -15.58 5.75 13.03
N ARG A 153 -14.35 5.47 13.49
CA ARG A 153 -14.03 5.35 14.92
C ARG A 153 -14.15 6.72 15.59
N GLY A 154 -15.31 6.96 16.21
CA GLY A 154 -15.62 8.20 16.93
C GLY A 154 -16.78 9.01 16.33
N LEU A 155 -17.29 8.60 15.16
CA LEU A 155 -18.42 9.25 14.51
C LEU A 155 -19.73 8.52 14.84
N SER A 156 -20.80 9.30 15.01
CA SER A 156 -22.13 8.73 15.10
C SER A 156 -22.52 8.08 13.77
N LYS A 157 -23.32 7.00 13.80
CA LYS A 157 -23.81 6.32 12.58
C LYS A 157 -24.59 7.23 11.63
N LYS A 158 -25.06 8.39 12.08
CA LYS A 158 -25.84 9.37 11.30
C LYS A 158 -25.00 10.51 10.74
N THR A 159 -23.69 10.51 10.97
CA THR A 159 -22.81 11.58 10.48
C THR A 159 -22.69 11.46 8.97
N HIS A 160 -23.23 12.43 8.25
CA HIS A 160 -23.01 12.55 6.81
C HIS A 160 -21.66 13.22 6.59
N LEU A 161 -20.77 12.56 5.86
CA LEU A 161 -19.44 13.05 5.56
C LEU A 161 -19.32 13.26 4.07
N ARG A 162 -18.83 14.41 3.64
CA ARG A 162 -18.56 14.66 2.22
C ARG A 162 -17.20 14.10 1.86
N LEU A 163 -17.13 13.25 0.83
CA LEU A 163 -15.85 12.80 0.28
C LEU A 163 -15.08 14.01 -0.32
N ILE A 164 -13.86 14.20 0.15
CA ILE A 164 -12.92 15.20 -0.39
C ILE A 164 -11.89 14.52 -1.30
N TRP A 165 -11.31 13.41 -0.84
CA TRP A 165 -10.30 12.68 -1.59
C TRP A 165 -10.25 11.22 -1.17
N GLU A 166 -10.11 10.30 -2.13
CA GLU A 166 -9.86 8.88 -1.90
C GLU A 166 -8.73 8.43 -2.83
N THR A 167 -7.76 7.70 -2.29
CA THR A 167 -6.63 7.20 -3.06
C THR A 167 -6.15 5.87 -2.51
N VAL A 168 -6.03 4.91 -3.41
CA VAL A 168 -5.24 3.70 -3.23
C VAL A 168 -4.28 3.61 -4.40
N LYS A 169 -2.98 3.75 -4.16
CA LYS A 169 -1.94 3.64 -5.20
C LYS A 169 -0.78 2.78 -4.72
N VAL A 170 -0.19 1.99 -5.61
CA VAL A 170 1.15 1.42 -5.35
C VAL A 170 2.16 2.55 -5.44
N HIS A 171 2.84 2.81 -4.33
CA HIS A 171 3.89 3.81 -4.22
C HIS A 171 5.20 3.30 -4.82
N GLN A 172 5.62 2.11 -4.41
CA GLN A 172 6.83 1.46 -4.94
C GLN A 172 6.81 -0.05 -4.72
N TRP A 173 7.58 -0.75 -5.54
CA TRP A 173 7.97 -2.13 -5.30
C TRP A 173 9.28 -2.17 -4.50
N VAL A 174 9.30 -2.92 -3.40
CA VAL A 174 10.51 -3.12 -2.57
C VAL A 174 11.37 -4.22 -3.18
N ASP A 175 10.71 -5.29 -3.61
CA ASP A 175 11.28 -6.43 -4.30
C ASP A 175 10.21 -7.05 -5.22
N SER A 176 10.52 -8.17 -5.86
CA SER A 176 9.62 -8.89 -6.77
C SER A 176 8.26 -9.28 -6.17
N ASN A 177 8.22 -9.53 -4.86
CA ASN A 177 7.07 -10.08 -4.13
C ASN A 177 6.55 -9.13 -3.04
N THR A 178 7.05 -7.89 -2.97
CA THR A 178 6.68 -6.94 -1.92
C THR A 178 6.44 -5.55 -2.51
N ALA A 179 5.23 -5.02 -2.29
CA ALA A 179 4.87 -3.67 -2.70
C ALA A 179 4.47 -2.81 -1.50
N ILE A 180 4.75 -1.51 -1.56
CA ILE A 180 4.23 -0.51 -0.63
C ILE A 180 3.12 0.26 -1.34
N LEU A 181 1.94 0.31 -0.72
CA LEU A 181 0.82 1.13 -1.13
C LEU A 181 0.70 2.35 -0.24
N TYR A 182 0.26 3.44 -0.85
CA TYR A 182 -0.34 4.55 -0.15
C TYR A 182 -1.87 4.41 -0.21
N GLY A 183 -2.50 4.47 0.96
CA GLY A 183 -3.95 4.56 1.12
C GLY A 183 -4.30 5.87 1.83
N GLY A 184 -5.16 6.69 1.22
CA GLY A 184 -5.60 7.97 1.75
C GLY A 184 -7.11 8.15 1.60
N LEU A 185 -7.76 8.62 2.65
CA LEU A 185 -9.17 9.01 2.64
C LEU A 185 -9.34 10.30 3.42
N GLU A 186 -9.87 11.33 2.77
CA GLU A 186 -10.20 12.62 3.35
C GLU A 186 -11.70 12.86 3.18
N VAL A 187 -12.37 13.17 4.29
CA VAL A 187 -13.79 13.47 4.34
C VAL A 187 -14.04 14.69 5.20
N ASP A 188 -14.79 15.64 4.66
CA ASP A 188 -14.87 17.01 5.17
C ASP A 188 -13.47 17.63 5.43
N GLU A 189 -13.41 18.89 5.85
CA GLU A 189 -12.11 19.59 5.99
C GLU A 189 -11.29 19.14 7.21
N ALA A 190 -11.85 18.29 8.09
CA ALA A 190 -11.27 17.97 9.39
C ALA A 190 -10.93 16.48 9.60
N PHE A 191 -11.36 15.57 8.71
CA PHE A 191 -11.17 14.13 8.92
C PHE A 191 -10.39 13.50 7.77
N GLY A 192 -9.22 12.95 8.11
CA GLY A 192 -8.37 12.24 7.17
C GLY A 192 -7.71 11.03 7.80
N ALA A 193 -7.47 10.01 6.98
CA ALA A 193 -6.68 8.85 7.34
C ALA A 193 -5.71 8.53 6.19
N HIS A 194 -4.42 8.43 6.53
CA HIS A 194 -3.34 8.18 5.58
C HIS A 194 -2.49 7.03 6.09
N PHE A 195 -2.16 6.09 5.20
CA PHE A 195 -1.40 4.90 5.55
C PHE A 195 -0.40 4.53 4.46
N LEU A 196 0.76 4.03 4.88
CA LEU A 196 1.55 3.10 4.07
C LEU A 196 1.16 1.67 4.45
N LEU A 197 0.87 0.85 3.45
CA LEU A 197 0.55 -0.56 3.62
C LEU A 197 1.55 -1.41 2.82
N THR A 198 2.10 -2.45 3.42
CA THR A 198 3.00 -3.38 2.73
C THR A 198 2.24 -4.63 2.32
N LEU A 199 2.14 -4.88 1.03
CA LEU A 199 1.65 -6.15 0.49
C LEU A 199 2.81 -7.12 0.31
N LYS A 200 2.56 -8.38 0.67
CA LYS A 200 3.44 -9.49 0.32
C LYS A 200 2.67 -10.49 -0.54
N PHE A 201 3.22 -10.80 -1.69
CA PHE A 201 2.68 -11.72 -2.68
C PHE A 201 3.26 -13.13 -2.50
N ASP A 202 2.45 -14.14 -2.80
CA ASP A 202 2.93 -15.50 -3.04
C ASP A 202 3.17 -15.75 -4.54
N GLU A 203 3.64 -16.95 -4.89
CA GLU A 203 3.93 -17.31 -6.28
C GLU A 203 2.68 -17.35 -7.17
N ALA A 204 1.52 -17.70 -6.60
CA ALA A 204 0.25 -17.74 -7.31
C ALA A 204 -0.34 -16.33 -7.55
N GLY A 205 0.23 -15.30 -6.93
CA GLY A 205 -0.22 -13.92 -7.03
C GLY A 205 -1.29 -13.55 -5.99
N ASN A 206 -1.56 -14.42 -5.01
CA ASN A 206 -2.32 -13.99 -3.84
C ASN A 206 -1.43 -13.08 -3.00
N TRP A 207 -2.05 -12.13 -2.32
CA TRP A 207 -1.32 -11.21 -1.46
C TRP A 207 -2.03 -11.02 -0.13
N LYS A 208 -1.27 -10.50 0.84
CA LYS A 208 -1.77 -10.04 2.13
C LYS A 208 -1.08 -8.76 2.57
N ILE A 209 -1.79 -7.92 3.31
CA ILE A 209 -1.19 -6.78 4.01
C ILE A 209 -0.42 -7.32 5.22
N ILE A 210 0.90 -7.17 5.22
CA ILE A 210 1.79 -7.64 6.31
C ILE A 210 2.20 -6.53 7.27
N LYS A 211 2.04 -5.27 6.86
CA LYS A 211 2.40 -4.10 7.66
C LYS A 211 1.50 -2.94 7.30
N THR A 212 1.09 -2.20 8.32
CA THR A 212 0.29 -0.98 8.17
C THR A 212 0.90 0.09 9.04
N GLN A 213 1.28 1.21 8.44
CA GLN A 213 1.85 2.37 9.13
C GLN A 213 0.92 3.56 8.90
N ARG A 214 0.39 4.12 9.98
CA ARG A 214 -0.36 5.38 9.91
C ARG A 214 0.62 6.53 9.67
N LEU A 215 0.25 7.43 8.78
CA LEU A 215 0.99 8.66 8.49
C LEU A 215 0.25 9.86 9.09
N SER A 216 1.04 10.87 9.46
CA SER A 216 0.55 12.25 9.57
C SER A 216 0.28 12.84 8.18
N LEU A 217 -0.54 13.89 8.11
CA LEU A 217 -0.79 14.61 6.85
C LEU A 217 0.53 15.10 6.21
N LYS A 218 1.44 15.66 7.01
CA LYS A 218 2.75 16.13 6.56
C LYS A 218 3.65 15.04 5.96
N GLU A 219 3.49 13.78 6.40
CA GLU A 219 4.19 12.65 5.80
C GLU A 219 3.52 12.22 4.50
N ALA A 220 2.18 12.23 4.46
CA ALA A 220 1.41 11.88 3.27
C ALA A 220 1.65 12.86 2.10
N GLU A 221 1.80 14.15 2.38
CA GLU A 221 2.11 15.19 1.38
C GLU A 221 3.44 14.98 0.64
N LYS A 222 4.30 14.06 1.10
CA LYS A 222 5.59 13.75 0.46
C LYS A 222 5.53 12.58 -0.52
N LEU A 223 4.36 11.94 -0.70
CA LEU A 223 4.18 10.68 -1.45
C LEU A 223 3.60 10.83 -2.86
#